data_AF-A0A7X3WJ37-F1
#
_entry.id   AF-A0A7X3WJ37-F1
#
_cell.length_a   1.000
_cell.length_b   1.000
_cell.length_c   1.000
_cell.angle_alpha   90.00
_cell.angle_beta   90.00
_cell.angle_gamma   90.00
#
_symmetry.space_group_name_H-M   'P 1'
#
loop_
_entity.id
_entity.type
_entity.pdbx_description
1 polymer ?
#
loop_
_entity_poly.entity_id
_entity_poly.type
_entity_poly.pdbx_seq_one_letter_code
_entity_poly.pdbx_strand_id
1 'polypeptide(L)'
;MKLAEINEVIKASPALQIQSKISLLQRRTWNVLLANAYTDRDQGETPFIPLATFKDLIGLKPDEYSVFGFLNRDVIKPAVKEINDLTNYEIEVEQKRIGQKIGELKFRIKRTKELPVQESVYPDVENFHPVALELVQAGIEQKVAVSIAEQEWDFVISSKLPVPGSYADFLEYVGEKIEMSLDAVGIKNRAGYIIEAVRENYHDPELQKQRQMRAEKAKEKALEDLKTEFCAKRNNLIRQAVHADPGLVERAAERLQSYIVRQKLVEHPYAIVVYQKGGMVTAEINAILEAEFCQGILAPVVAAYEDDKERILEQGV
;
A
#
# COMPACT_ATOMS: atom_id res chain seq x y z
N MET A 1 -35.10 -34.20 -3.29
CA MET A 1 -34.01 -33.46 -2.62
C MET A 1 -34.35 -31.98 -2.76
N LYS A 2 -34.59 -31.28 -1.65
CA LYS A 2 -35.18 -29.93 -1.62
C LYS A 2 -34.15 -28.88 -2.02
N LEU A 3 -34.51 -27.97 -2.93
CA LEU A 3 -33.82 -26.67 -3.06
C LEU A 3 -33.91 -25.98 -1.71
N ALA A 4 -32.82 -25.39 -1.22
CA ALA A 4 -32.86 -24.68 0.05
C ALA A 4 -33.79 -23.46 -0.08
N GLU A 5 -34.79 -23.33 0.79
CA GLU A 5 -35.52 -22.07 0.96
C GLU A 5 -34.54 -21.07 1.57
N ILE A 6 -34.06 -20.11 0.77
CA ILE A 6 -33.08 -19.10 1.19
C ILE A 6 -33.81 -18.02 2.00
N ASN A 7 -34.15 -18.32 3.26
CA ASN A 7 -34.71 -17.33 4.18
C ASN A 7 -33.62 -16.51 4.90
N GLU A 8 -32.37 -16.96 4.88
CA GLU A 8 -31.22 -16.17 5.33
C GLU A 8 -30.03 -16.39 4.38
N VAL A 9 -29.46 -15.29 3.89
CA VAL A 9 -28.23 -15.33 3.08
C VAL A 9 -27.09 -15.74 4.00
N ILE A 10 -26.74 -17.03 4.02
CA ILE A 10 -25.50 -17.49 4.64
C ILE A 10 -24.36 -16.91 3.80
N LYS A 11 -23.81 -15.77 4.24
CA LYS A 11 -22.55 -15.27 3.71
C LYS A 11 -21.49 -16.30 4.08
N ALA A 12 -21.08 -17.14 3.13
CA ALA A 12 -19.86 -17.93 3.25
C ALA A 12 -18.69 -16.93 3.41
N SER A 13 -18.38 -16.64 4.67
CA SER A 13 -17.59 -15.50 5.13
C SER A 13 -16.09 -15.51 4.81
N PRO A 14 -15.52 -16.41 3.98
CA PRO A 14 -14.16 -16.20 3.46
C PRO A 14 -14.05 -15.87 1.96
N ALA A 15 -15.13 -15.92 1.16
CA ALA A 15 -15.03 -15.83 -0.31
C ALA A 15 -15.15 -14.38 -0.88
N LEU A 16 -15.17 -13.35 -0.04
CA LEU A 16 -15.49 -11.97 -0.44
C LEU A 16 -14.32 -11.00 -0.18
N GLN A 17 -13.19 -11.22 -0.86
CA GLN A 17 -12.42 -10.09 -1.42
C GLN A 17 -12.84 -9.92 -2.88
N ILE A 18 -14.06 -9.42 -3.10
CA ILE A 18 -14.47 -8.95 -4.43
C ILE A 18 -14.11 -7.46 -4.47
N GLN A 19 -12.95 -7.13 -5.03
CA GLN A 19 -12.46 -5.75 -5.20
C GLN A 19 -13.07 -5.03 -6.43
N SER A 20 -14.10 -5.58 -7.09
CA SER A 20 -14.63 -5.04 -8.35
C SER A 20 -16.16 -4.84 -8.39
N LYS A 21 -16.60 -3.90 -9.24
CA LYS A 21 -17.99 -3.48 -9.47
C LYS A 21 -18.80 -4.55 -10.22
N ILE A 22 -19.22 -5.62 -9.55
CA ILE A 22 -20.21 -6.58 -10.10
C ILE A 22 -21.61 -5.95 -10.08
N SER A 23 -22.40 -6.08 -11.17
CA SER A 23 -23.77 -5.54 -11.17
C SER A 23 -24.69 -6.32 -10.21
N LEU A 24 -25.71 -5.65 -9.69
CA LEU A 24 -26.67 -6.22 -8.72
C LEU A 24 -27.30 -7.54 -9.20
N LEU A 25 -27.59 -7.68 -10.50
CA LEU A 25 -28.21 -8.87 -11.08
C LEU A 25 -27.23 -10.05 -11.19
N GLN A 26 -25.97 -9.76 -11.55
CA GLN A 26 -24.91 -10.75 -11.64
C GLN A 26 -24.55 -11.27 -10.24
N ARG A 27 -24.52 -10.39 -9.23
CA ARG A 27 -24.29 -10.76 -7.82
C ARG A 27 -25.40 -11.64 -7.23
N ARG A 28 -26.66 -11.42 -7.63
CA ARG A 28 -27.79 -12.28 -7.23
C ARG A 28 -27.69 -13.66 -7.87
N THR A 29 -27.39 -13.71 -9.17
CA THR A 29 -27.10 -14.97 -9.88
C THR A 29 -25.99 -15.74 -9.19
N TRP A 30 -24.90 -15.07 -8.84
CA TRP A 30 -23.78 -15.67 -8.11
C TRP A 30 -24.15 -16.28 -6.76
N ASN A 31 -24.92 -15.56 -5.94
CA ASN A 31 -25.34 -16.05 -4.63
C ASN A 31 -26.18 -17.34 -4.74
N VAL A 32 -27.06 -17.41 -5.73
CA VAL A 32 -27.89 -18.59 -6.00
C VAL A 32 -27.01 -19.78 -6.42
N LEU A 33 -26.01 -19.53 -7.26
CA LEU A 33 -25.07 -20.55 -7.72
C LEU A 33 -24.21 -21.09 -6.56
N LEU A 34 -23.62 -20.23 -5.75
CA LEU A 34 -22.82 -20.63 -4.59
C LEU A 34 -23.66 -21.40 -3.57
N ALA A 35 -24.85 -20.91 -3.22
CA ALA A 35 -25.68 -21.55 -2.19
C ALA A 35 -26.19 -22.95 -2.59
N ASN A 36 -26.29 -23.25 -3.90
CA ASN A 36 -26.86 -24.50 -4.38
C ASN A 36 -25.85 -25.46 -5.03
N ALA A 37 -24.66 -24.99 -5.43
CA ALA A 37 -23.62 -25.81 -6.06
C ALA A 37 -22.40 -26.05 -5.16
N TYR A 38 -22.17 -25.20 -4.14
CA TYR A 38 -21.00 -25.34 -3.28
C TYR A 38 -21.24 -26.46 -2.25
N THR A 39 -20.48 -27.54 -2.36
CA THR A 39 -20.35 -28.56 -1.31
C THR A 39 -18.96 -28.46 -0.69
N ASP A 40 -18.77 -29.02 0.52
CA ASP A 40 -17.56 -28.92 1.37
C ASP A 40 -16.23 -29.38 0.72
N ARG A 41 -16.19 -29.67 -0.59
CA ARG A 41 -15.05 -30.24 -1.34
C ARG A 41 -14.59 -29.41 -2.54
N ASP A 42 -14.73 -28.08 -2.50
CA ASP A 42 -14.21 -27.14 -3.52
C ASP A 42 -14.68 -27.40 -4.98
N GLN A 43 -15.70 -28.25 -5.17
CA GLN A 43 -16.34 -28.58 -6.45
C GLN A 43 -17.80 -28.98 -6.19
N GLY A 44 -18.68 -28.76 -7.17
CA GLY A 44 -20.05 -29.26 -7.08
C GLY A 44 -20.91 -28.89 -8.29
N GLU A 45 -22.10 -29.47 -8.33
CA GLU A 45 -23.06 -29.29 -9.41
C GLU A 45 -24.45 -29.08 -8.84
N THR A 46 -25.24 -28.19 -9.46
CA THR A 46 -26.66 -28.07 -9.13
C THR A 46 -27.44 -29.24 -9.74
N PRO A 47 -28.65 -29.57 -9.23
CA PRO A 47 -29.63 -30.28 -10.04
C PRO A 47 -30.04 -29.43 -11.26
N PHE A 48 -30.77 -30.03 -12.20
CA PHE A 48 -31.45 -29.26 -13.26
C PHE A 48 -32.52 -28.38 -12.63
N ILE A 49 -32.34 -27.06 -12.76
CA ILE A 49 -33.20 -26.01 -12.23
C ILE A 49 -34.14 -25.55 -13.36
N PRO A 50 -35.47 -25.61 -13.18
CA PRO A 50 -36.42 -25.05 -14.13
C PRO A 50 -36.19 -23.54 -14.33
N LEU A 51 -36.34 -23.04 -15.56
CA LEU A 51 -36.12 -21.62 -15.87
C LEU A 51 -36.97 -20.67 -15.03
N ALA A 52 -38.21 -21.04 -14.71
CA ALA A 52 -39.09 -20.24 -13.87
C ALA A 52 -38.51 -20.10 -12.45
N THR A 53 -38.02 -21.21 -11.88
CA THR A 53 -37.37 -21.22 -10.57
C THR A 53 -36.05 -20.45 -10.59
N PHE A 54 -35.25 -20.58 -11.65
CA PHE A 54 -34.02 -19.81 -11.79
C PHE A 54 -34.28 -18.30 -11.82
N LYS A 55 -35.27 -17.85 -12.61
CA LYS A 55 -35.67 -16.43 -12.67
C LYS A 55 -36.10 -15.89 -11.31
N ASP A 56 -36.90 -16.64 -10.59
CA ASP A 56 -37.38 -16.29 -9.25
C ASP A 56 -36.20 -16.15 -8.27
N LEU A 57 -35.27 -17.10 -8.28
CA LEU A 57 -34.08 -17.09 -7.43
C LEU A 57 -33.18 -15.86 -7.67
N ILE A 58 -33.10 -15.36 -8.90
CA ILE A 58 -32.32 -14.14 -9.21
C ILE A 58 -33.15 -12.84 -9.10
N GLY A 59 -34.43 -12.96 -8.75
CA GLY A 59 -35.36 -11.85 -8.53
C GLY A 59 -35.88 -11.20 -9.81
N LEU A 60 -35.97 -11.96 -10.92
CA LEU A 60 -36.62 -11.54 -12.16
C LEU A 60 -38.10 -11.91 -12.14
N LYS A 61 -38.93 -11.08 -12.77
CA LYS A 61 -40.36 -11.38 -12.95
C LYS A 61 -40.56 -12.49 -14.00
N PRO A 62 -41.67 -13.25 -13.96
CA PRO A 62 -41.92 -14.32 -14.92
C PRO A 62 -41.94 -13.88 -16.39
N ASP A 63 -42.39 -12.66 -16.65
CA ASP A 63 -42.50 -12.01 -17.97
C ASP A 63 -41.18 -11.38 -18.46
N GLU A 64 -40.25 -11.07 -17.56
CA GLU A 64 -38.91 -10.58 -17.91
C GLU A 64 -38.10 -11.68 -18.59
N TYR A 65 -37.48 -11.35 -19.73
CA TYR A 65 -36.75 -12.30 -20.57
C TYR A 65 -37.58 -13.55 -20.93
N SER A 66 -38.78 -13.33 -21.46
CA SER A 66 -39.72 -14.40 -21.89
C SER A 66 -39.11 -15.38 -22.90
N VAL A 67 -38.15 -14.92 -23.71
CA VAL A 67 -37.36 -15.76 -24.63
C VAL A 67 -36.00 -16.07 -24.01
N PHE A 68 -35.67 -17.37 -23.91
CA PHE A 68 -34.41 -17.84 -23.32
C PHE A 68 -33.16 -17.22 -23.97
N GLY A 69 -33.21 -16.94 -25.27
CA GLY A 69 -32.09 -16.30 -25.98
C GLY A 69 -31.66 -14.97 -25.34
N PHE A 70 -32.61 -14.13 -24.92
CA PHE A 70 -32.30 -12.86 -24.24
C PHE A 70 -31.79 -13.11 -22.82
N LEU A 71 -32.41 -14.03 -22.07
CA LEU A 71 -31.94 -14.41 -20.73
C LEU A 71 -30.49 -14.91 -20.77
N ASN A 72 -30.17 -15.75 -21.75
CA ASN A 72 -28.84 -16.34 -21.91
C ASN A 72 -27.80 -15.29 -22.30
N ARG A 73 -28.14 -14.38 -23.22
CA ARG A 73 -27.24 -13.33 -23.71
C ARG A 73 -26.96 -12.25 -22.66
N ASP A 74 -28.00 -11.79 -21.96
CA ASP A 74 -27.92 -10.57 -21.14
C ASP A 74 -27.67 -10.88 -19.66
N VAL A 75 -27.98 -12.10 -19.21
CA VAL A 75 -27.89 -12.47 -17.78
C VAL A 75 -26.93 -13.63 -17.56
N ILE A 76 -27.18 -14.79 -18.19
CA ILE A 76 -26.43 -16.02 -17.87
C ILE A 76 -24.98 -15.93 -18.36
N LYS A 77 -24.75 -15.67 -19.66
CA LYS A 77 -23.39 -15.60 -20.20
C LYS A 77 -22.54 -14.50 -19.58
N PRO A 78 -23.04 -13.26 -19.39
CA PRO A 78 -22.26 -12.21 -18.74
C PRO A 78 -21.93 -12.58 -17.29
N ALA A 79 -22.87 -13.15 -16.53
CA ALA A 79 -22.60 -13.58 -15.16
C ALA A 79 -21.56 -14.70 -15.09
N VAL A 80 -21.69 -15.74 -15.94
CA VAL A 80 -20.73 -16.86 -15.98
C VAL A 80 -19.34 -16.37 -16.38
N LYS A 81 -19.26 -15.54 -17.42
CA LYS A 81 -17.98 -14.95 -17.87
C LYS A 81 -17.34 -14.13 -16.77
N GLU A 82 -18.09 -13.22 -16.16
CA GLU A 82 -17.58 -12.36 -15.09
C GLU A 82 -17.08 -13.17 -13.89
N ILE A 83 -17.76 -14.24 -13.51
CA ILE A 83 -17.31 -15.09 -12.41
C ILE A 83 -16.03 -15.85 -12.77
N ASN A 84 -15.96 -16.42 -13.98
CA ASN A 84 -14.75 -17.09 -14.46
C ASN A 84 -13.57 -16.12 -14.60
N ASP A 85 -13.85 -14.86 -14.94
CA ASP A 85 -12.84 -13.81 -15.10
C ASP A 85 -12.34 -13.29 -13.74
N LEU A 86 -13.23 -13.12 -12.75
CA LEU A 86 -12.93 -12.39 -11.51
C LEU A 86 -12.74 -13.26 -10.26
N THR A 87 -12.87 -14.58 -10.37
CA THR A 87 -12.78 -15.49 -9.22
C THR A 87 -11.89 -16.69 -9.50
N ASN A 88 -11.51 -17.42 -8.45
CA ASN A 88 -10.79 -18.69 -8.54
C ASN A 88 -11.73 -19.89 -8.82
N TYR A 89 -12.90 -19.64 -9.41
CA TYR A 89 -13.87 -20.66 -9.77
C TYR A 89 -14.08 -20.70 -11.28
N GLU A 90 -14.18 -21.91 -11.81
CA GLU A 90 -14.62 -22.18 -13.17
C GLU A 90 -16.06 -22.69 -13.14
N ILE A 91 -16.92 -22.03 -13.90
CA ILE A 91 -18.35 -22.31 -14.01
C ILE A 91 -18.71 -22.70 -15.43
N GLU A 92 -19.41 -23.82 -15.54
CA GLU A 92 -20.03 -24.30 -16.77
C GLU A 92 -21.55 -24.37 -16.62
N VAL A 93 -22.27 -24.12 -17.71
CA VAL A 93 -23.75 -24.20 -17.74
C VAL A 93 -24.20 -25.25 -18.75
N GLU A 94 -24.86 -26.29 -18.26
CA GLU A 94 -25.56 -27.29 -19.06
C GLU A 94 -27.02 -26.89 -19.26
N GLN A 95 -27.49 -26.92 -20.50
CA GLN A 95 -28.86 -26.54 -20.87
C GLN A 95 -29.64 -27.78 -21.32
N LYS A 96 -30.83 -27.98 -20.75
CA LYS A 96 -31.70 -29.11 -21.11
C LYS A 96 -32.99 -28.63 -21.77
N ARG A 97 -33.30 -29.24 -22.91
CA ARG A 97 -34.51 -28.96 -23.70
C ARG A 97 -35.69 -29.77 -23.17
N ILE A 98 -36.83 -29.13 -23.06
CA ILE A 98 -38.14 -29.74 -22.80
C ILE A 98 -39.00 -29.42 -24.03
N GLY A 99 -39.19 -30.43 -24.89
CA GLY A 99 -39.77 -30.23 -26.22
C GLY A 99 -38.88 -29.37 -27.12
N GLN A 100 -39.45 -28.35 -27.76
CA GLN A 100 -38.71 -27.44 -28.66
C GLN A 100 -37.98 -26.30 -27.94
N LYS A 101 -38.21 -26.11 -26.64
CA LYS A 101 -37.67 -24.99 -25.87
C LYS A 101 -36.67 -25.48 -24.83
N ILE A 102 -35.71 -24.62 -24.47
CA ILE A 102 -34.85 -24.85 -23.31
C ILE A 102 -35.69 -24.59 -22.07
N GLY A 103 -35.74 -25.56 -21.16
CA GLY A 103 -36.62 -25.52 -19.99
C GLY A 103 -35.89 -25.59 -18.65
N GLU A 104 -34.68 -26.14 -18.62
CA GLU A 104 -33.90 -26.37 -17.41
C GLU A 104 -32.43 -26.02 -17.61
N LEU A 105 -31.78 -25.58 -16.54
CA LEU A 105 -30.36 -25.22 -16.46
C LEU A 105 -29.68 -26.00 -15.33
N LYS A 106 -28.45 -26.42 -15.57
CA LYS A 106 -27.59 -27.02 -14.54
C LYS A 106 -26.24 -26.33 -14.55
N PHE A 107 -25.72 -26.03 -13.37
CA PHE A 107 -24.45 -25.34 -13.22
C PHE A 107 -23.44 -26.28 -12.56
N ARG A 108 -22.25 -26.36 -13.14
CA ARG A 108 -21.09 -27.06 -12.57
C ARG A 108 -20.09 -26.01 -12.14
N ILE A 109 -19.60 -26.12 -10.91
CA ILE A 109 -18.60 -25.21 -10.34
C ILE A 109 -17.40 -26.04 -9.88
N LYS A 110 -16.21 -25.58 -10.23
CA LYS A 110 -14.94 -26.18 -9.82
C LYS A 110 -14.00 -25.08 -9.37
N ARG A 111 -13.39 -25.22 -8.19
CA ARG A 111 -12.32 -24.33 -7.76
C ARG A 111 -11.03 -24.71 -8.47
N THR A 112 -10.39 -23.74 -9.10
CA THR A 112 -9.07 -23.90 -9.71
C THR A 112 -8.01 -23.40 -8.72
N LYS A 113 -6.92 -24.16 -8.54
CA LYS A 113 -5.84 -23.81 -7.59
C LYS A 113 -5.05 -22.59 -8.02
N GLU A 114 -5.09 -22.29 -9.31
CA GLU A 114 -4.48 -21.13 -9.94
C GLU A 114 -5.60 -20.20 -10.37
N LEU A 115 -5.53 -18.93 -9.98
CA LEU A 115 -6.38 -17.91 -10.58
C LEU A 115 -6.17 -17.97 -12.10
N PRO A 116 -7.21 -17.96 -12.94
CA PRO A 116 -7.00 -17.72 -14.35
C PRO A 116 -6.22 -16.42 -14.44
N VAL A 117 -5.01 -16.50 -15.00
CA VAL A 117 -4.15 -15.35 -15.23
C VAL A 117 -4.93 -14.46 -16.19
N GLN A 118 -5.66 -13.50 -15.66
CA GLN A 118 -6.03 -12.34 -16.44
C GLN A 118 -4.69 -11.70 -16.81
N GLU A 119 -4.39 -11.60 -18.11
CA GLU A 119 -3.59 -10.48 -18.59
C GLU A 119 -4.33 -9.24 -18.10
N SER A 120 -3.87 -8.75 -16.96
CA SER A 120 -4.35 -7.53 -16.38
C SER A 120 -4.09 -6.42 -17.39
N VAL A 121 -5.16 -5.79 -17.90
CA VAL A 121 -5.03 -4.53 -18.66
C VAL A 121 -4.36 -3.44 -17.80
N TYR A 122 -4.31 -3.69 -16.49
CA TYR A 122 -3.48 -3.01 -15.51
C TYR A 122 -2.24 -3.87 -15.24
N PRO A 123 -1.09 -3.60 -15.86
CA PRO A 123 0.11 -4.37 -15.56
C PRO A 123 0.37 -4.35 -14.06
N ASP A 124 0.82 -5.49 -13.55
CA ASP A 124 1.20 -5.69 -12.15
C ASP A 124 1.97 -4.47 -11.64
N VAL A 125 1.29 -3.65 -10.81
CA VAL A 125 1.83 -2.40 -10.26
C VAL A 125 3.10 -2.67 -9.43
N GLU A 126 3.33 -3.92 -9.06
CA GLU A 126 4.48 -4.38 -8.30
C GLU A 126 5.77 -4.53 -9.13
N ASN A 127 5.71 -4.49 -10.48
CA ASN A 127 6.90 -4.60 -11.34
C ASN A 127 7.06 -3.46 -12.37
N PHE A 128 6.35 -2.34 -12.21
CA PHE A 128 6.59 -1.18 -13.08
C PHE A 128 7.88 -0.46 -12.66
N HIS A 129 8.81 -0.29 -13.61
CA HIS A 129 10.03 0.48 -13.37
C HIS A 129 9.67 1.88 -12.81
N PRO A 130 10.28 2.34 -11.70
CA PRO A 130 9.91 3.62 -11.05
C PRO A 130 9.87 4.80 -12.02
N VAL A 131 10.86 4.86 -12.91
CA VAL A 131 10.94 5.87 -13.98
C VAL A 131 9.73 5.81 -14.93
N ALA A 132 9.31 4.62 -15.34
CA ALA A 132 8.16 4.47 -16.23
C ALA A 132 6.87 4.94 -15.53
N LEU A 133 6.73 4.69 -14.23
CA LEU A 133 5.59 5.15 -13.45
C LEU A 133 5.51 6.69 -13.42
N GLU A 134 6.62 7.37 -13.11
CA GLU A 134 6.65 8.83 -13.08
C GLU A 134 6.36 9.45 -14.45
N LEU A 135 6.96 8.91 -15.52
CA LEU A 135 6.72 9.37 -16.89
C LEU A 135 5.25 9.22 -17.30
N VAL A 136 4.62 8.08 -16.98
CA VAL A 136 3.19 7.87 -17.24
C VAL A 136 2.33 8.85 -16.45
N GLN A 137 2.63 9.08 -15.18
CA GLN A 137 1.93 10.08 -14.36
C GLN A 137 2.10 11.50 -14.91
N ALA A 138 3.23 11.81 -15.52
CA ALA A 138 3.49 13.06 -16.21
C ALA A 138 2.77 13.18 -17.58
N GLY A 139 2.06 12.13 -18.01
CA GLY A 139 1.25 12.12 -19.23
C GLY A 139 1.94 11.54 -20.47
N ILE A 140 3.06 10.83 -20.29
CA ILE A 140 3.76 10.13 -21.38
C ILE A 140 3.07 8.78 -21.64
N GLU A 141 2.99 8.40 -22.92
CA GLU A 141 2.43 7.10 -23.31
C GLU A 141 3.24 5.95 -22.70
N GLN A 142 2.54 4.98 -22.12
CA GLN A 142 3.14 3.86 -21.38
C GLN A 142 4.24 3.13 -22.15
N LYS A 143 4.05 2.86 -23.44
CA LYS A 143 5.06 2.20 -24.28
C LYS A 143 6.36 2.99 -24.36
N VAL A 144 6.25 4.31 -24.47
CA VAL A 144 7.41 5.21 -24.53
C VAL A 144 8.07 5.29 -23.16
N ALA A 145 7.28 5.44 -22.09
CA ALA A 145 7.77 5.47 -20.72
C ALA A 145 8.56 4.20 -20.34
N VAL A 146 8.04 3.02 -20.70
CA VAL A 146 8.74 1.74 -20.51
C VAL A 146 10.03 1.70 -21.33
N SER A 147 10.01 2.12 -22.59
CA SER A 147 11.21 2.12 -23.43
C SER A 147 12.32 3.05 -22.90
N ILE A 148 11.96 4.20 -22.32
CA ILE A 148 12.90 5.13 -21.69
C ILE A 148 13.46 4.51 -20.41
N ALA A 149 12.60 3.88 -19.61
CA ALA A 149 13.00 3.22 -18.38
C ALA A 149 13.94 2.01 -18.63
N GLU A 150 13.73 1.23 -19.69
CA GLU A 150 14.61 0.11 -20.05
C GLU A 150 15.97 0.56 -20.61
N GLN A 151 16.00 1.70 -21.31
CA GLN A 151 17.24 2.24 -21.90
C GLN A 151 18.04 3.08 -20.90
N GLU A 152 17.40 3.64 -19.87
CA GLU A 152 18.01 4.52 -18.89
C GLU A 152 18.92 5.58 -19.55
N TRP A 153 20.21 5.59 -19.19
CA TRP A 153 21.22 6.50 -19.71
C TRP A 153 21.46 6.35 -21.22
N ASP A 154 21.21 5.17 -21.82
CA ASP A 154 21.36 4.96 -23.26
C ASP A 154 20.29 5.71 -24.07
N PHE A 155 19.20 6.14 -23.43
CA PHE A 155 18.20 6.99 -24.07
C PHE A 155 18.69 8.43 -24.28
N VAL A 156 19.65 8.87 -23.45
CA VAL A 156 20.25 10.21 -23.52
C VAL A 156 21.29 10.21 -24.64
N ILE A 157 21.34 11.29 -25.42
CA ILE A 157 22.34 11.42 -26.46
C ILE A 157 23.74 11.36 -25.83
N SER A 158 24.60 10.49 -26.35
CA SER A 158 25.93 10.20 -25.77
C SER A 158 26.81 11.44 -25.60
N SER A 159 26.69 12.44 -26.48
CA SER A 159 27.42 13.73 -26.38
C SER A 159 26.81 14.73 -25.40
N LYS A 160 25.62 14.42 -24.87
CA LYS A 160 24.83 15.26 -23.96
C LYS A 160 24.70 14.65 -22.57
N LEU A 161 25.33 13.51 -22.31
CA LEU A 161 25.28 12.86 -20.99
C LEU A 161 25.71 13.85 -19.89
N PRO A 162 25.00 13.85 -18.74
CA PRO A 162 25.42 14.66 -17.61
C PRO A 162 26.77 14.18 -17.07
N VAL A 163 27.42 15.04 -16.29
CA VAL A 163 28.68 14.68 -15.64
C VAL A 163 28.40 13.52 -14.67
N PRO A 164 29.22 12.45 -14.66
CA PRO A 164 29.05 11.35 -13.71
C PRO A 164 28.99 11.86 -12.27
N GLY A 165 27.97 11.43 -11.52
CA GLY A 165 27.71 11.88 -10.16
C GLY A 165 26.90 13.18 -10.03
N SER A 166 26.42 13.77 -11.13
CA SER A 166 25.46 14.90 -11.06
C SER A 166 24.08 14.52 -10.55
N TYR A 167 23.72 13.24 -10.64
CA TYR A 167 22.44 12.68 -10.19
C TYR A 167 22.74 11.37 -9.45
N ALA A 168 21.97 11.07 -8.41
CA ALA A 168 22.08 9.81 -7.67
C ALA A 168 21.69 8.62 -8.55
N ASP A 169 20.62 8.76 -9.32
CA ASP A 169 20.12 7.76 -10.25
C ASP A 169 19.41 8.39 -11.48
N PHE A 170 18.96 7.53 -12.40
CA PHE A 170 18.22 7.98 -13.58
C PHE A 170 16.81 8.50 -13.25
N LEU A 171 16.24 8.13 -12.10
CA LEU A 171 14.94 8.60 -11.66
C LEU A 171 14.99 10.07 -11.25
N GLU A 172 15.99 10.47 -10.47
CA GLU A 172 16.21 11.86 -10.09
C GLU A 172 16.43 12.75 -11.33
N TYR A 173 17.18 12.23 -12.30
CA TYR A 173 17.43 12.85 -13.59
C TYR A 173 16.14 13.12 -14.36
N VAL A 174 15.29 12.10 -14.53
CA VAL A 174 14.00 12.21 -15.21
C VAL A 174 13.05 13.14 -14.45
N GLY A 175 13.02 13.03 -13.12
CA GLY A 175 12.21 13.88 -12.26
C GLY A 175 12.53 15.36 -12.47
N GLU A 176 13.81 15.73 -12.70
CA GLU A 176 14.20 17.12 -13.02
C GLU A 176 13.48 17.61 -14.27
N LYS A 177 13.46 16.78 -15.32
CA LYS A 177 12.84 17.13 -16.61
C LYS A 177 11.32 17.25 -16.47
N ILE A 178 10.71 16.41 -15.63
CA ILE A 178 9.28 16.50 -15.30
C ILE A 178 8.99 17.82 -14.57
N GLU A 179 9.80 18.21 -13.60
CA GLU A 179 9.66 19.49 -12.89
C GLU A 179 9.84 20.69 -13.81
N MET A 180 10.88 20.70 -14.66
CA MET A 180 11.08 21.74 -15.67
C MET A 180 9.85 21.90 -16.57
N SER A 181 9.19 20.80 -16.92
CA SER A 181 7.99 20.82 -17.77
C SER A 181 6.76 21.47 -17.11
N LEU A 182 6.74 21.59 -15.77
CA LEU A 182 5.66 22.25 -15.03
C LEU A 182 5.78 23.77 -15.09
N ASP A 183 7.01 24.30 -15.01
CA ASP A 183 7.28 25.74 -14.99
C ASP A 183 7.44 26.34 -16.38
N ALA A 184 7.58 25.50 -17.42
CA ALA A 184 7.83 25.95 -18.77
C ALA A 184 6.58 26.56 -19.43
N VAL A 185 6.67 27.86 -19.71
CA VAL A 185 5.59 28.67 -20.31
C VAL A 185 5.54 28.47 -21.83
N GLY A 186 4.34 28.30 -22.39
CA GLY A 186 4.12 28.27 -23.84
C GLY A 186 4.33 26.91 -24.52
N ILE A 187 4.44 25.83 -23.75
CA ILE A 187 4.54 24.48 -24.31
C ILE A 187 3.17 23.98 -24.77
N LYS A 188 3.08 23.54 -26.04
CA LYS A 188 1.88 22.92 -26.61
C LYS A 188 1.72 21.44 -26.26
N ASN A 189 2.83 20.72 -26.15
CA ASN A 189 2.86 19.29 -25.81
C ASN A 189 3.89 19.02 -24.71
N ARG A 190 3.40 18.89 -23.47
CA ARG A 190 4.23 18.65 -22.29
C ARG A 190 4.96 17.30 -22.35
N ALA A 191 4.27 16.24 -22.79
CA ALA A 191 4.87 14.91 -22.90
C ALA A 191 6.05 14.89 -23.89
N GLY A 192 5.86 15.53 -25.05
CA GLY A 192 6.94 15.69 -26.04
C GLY A 192 8.12 16.50 -25.50
N TYR A 193 7.85 17.56 -24.73
CA TYR A 193 8.91 18.33 -24.07
C TYR A 193 9.71 17.48 -23.07
N ILE A 194 9.07 16.68 -22.23
CA ILE A 194 9.77 15.83 -21.26
C ILE A 194 10.67 14.83 -21.97
N ILE A 195 10.16 14.16 -23.01
CA ILE A 195 10.94 13.18 -23.80
C ILE A 195 12.18 13.85 -24.41
N GLU A 196 12.01 15.03 -25.00
CA GLU A 196 13.11 15.80 -25.59
C GLU A 196 14.10 16.26 -24.52
N ALA A 197 13.60 16.72 -23.37
CA ALA A 197 14.41 17.19 -22.24
C ALA A 197 15.28 16.08 -21.63
N VAL A 198 14.77 14.85 -21.56
CA VAL A 198 15.54 13.66 -21.17
C VAL A 198 16.57 13.33 -22.25
N ARG A 199 16.20 13.34 -23.54
CA ARG A 199 17.10 12.98 -24.64
C ARG A 199 18.28 13.95 -24.79
N GLU A 200 18.01 15.25 -24.73
CA GLU A 200 18.97 16.33 -24.98
C GLU A 200 19.65 16.84 -23.69
N ASN A 201 19.32 16.27 -22.53
CA ASN A 201 19.81 16.71 -21.22
C ASN A 201 19.58 18.20 -20.96
N TYR A 202 18.32 18.61 -21.02
CA TYR A 202 17.93 19.97 -20.64
C TYR A 202 18.23 20.21 -19.16
N HIS A 203 18.68 21.41 -18.84
CA HIS A 203 19.16 21.73 -17.50
C HIS A 203 18.78 23.16 -17.11
N ASP A 204 18.31 23.32 -15.88
CA ASP A 204 18.02 24.61 -15.28
C ASP A 204 18.80 24.78 -13.95
N PRO A 205 19.85 25.63 -13.93
CA PRO A 205 20.67 25.85 -12.75
C PRO A 205 19.89 26.36 -11.53
N GLU A 206 18.81 27.13 -11.73
CA GLU A 206 18.00 27.65 -10.62
C GLU A 206 17.17 26.54 -9.98
N LEU A 207 16.57 25.67 -10.81
CA LEU A 207 15.83 24.51 -10.34
C LEU A 207 16.74 23.55 -9.56
N GLN A 208 17.97 23.34 -10.03
CA GLN A 208 18.93 22.49 -9.32
C GLN A 208 19.27 23.02 -7.94
N LYS A 209 19.55 24.34 -7.84
CA LYS A 209 19.80 24.97 -6.54
C LYS A 209 18.59 24.82 -5.60
N GLN A 210 17.38 24.95 -6.12
CA GLN A 210 16.16 24.75 -5.34
C GLN A 210 15.98 23.30 -4.88
N ARG A 211 16.26 22.33 -5.75
CA ARG A 211 16.23 20.90 -5.41
C ARG A 211 17.23 20.55 -4.33
N GLN A 212 18.46 21.06 -4.44
CA GLN A 212 19.49 20.90 -3.40
C GLN A 212 19.05 21.49 -2.06
N MET A 213 18.52 22.72 -2.05
CA MET A 213 18.00 23.34 -0.81
C MET A 213 16.83 22.54 -0.21
N ARG A 214 15.91 22.01 -1.04
CA ARG A 214 14.81 21.17 -0.56
C ARG A 214 15.30 19.84 0.00
N ALA A 215 16.27 19.21 -0.66
CA ALA A 215 16.88 17.96 -0.20
C ALA A 215 17.64 18.17 1.11
N GLU A 216 18.41 19.26 1.24
CA GLU A 216 19.10 19.62 2.47
C GLU A 216 18.11 19.85 3.62
N LYS A 217 17.04 20.61 3.36
CA LYS A 217 15.97 20.84 4.35
C LYS A 217 15.23 19.56 4.73
N ALA A 218 14.99 18.66 3.77
CA ALA A 218 14.37 17.36 4.02
C ALA A 218 15.27 16.47 4.88
N LYS A 219 16.59 16.47 4.62
CA LYS A 219 17.59 15.78 5.45
C LYS A 219 17.64 16.35 6.86
N GLU A 220 17.71 17.67 6.99
CA GLU A 220 17.70 18.36 8.29
C GLU A 220 16.47 17.95 9.10
N LYS A 221 15.29 17.99 8.46
CA LYS A 221 14.04 17.55 9.08
C LYS A 221 14.06 16.08 9.47
N ALA A 222 14.55 15.19 8.61
CA ALA A 222 14.63 13.76 8.91
C ALA A 222 15.55 13.47 10.11
N LEU A 223 16.67 14.18 10.22
CA LEU A 223 17.56 14.10 11.38
C LEU A 223 16.91 14.63 12.66
N GLU A 224 16.13 15.71 12.56
CA GLU A 224 15.34 16.24 13.68
C GLU A 224 14.29 15.23 14.15
N ASP A 225 13.49 14.70 13.22
CA ASP A 225 12.46 13.69 13.50
C ASP A 225 13.08 12.44 14.14
N LEU A 226 14.18 11.92 13.59
CA LEU A 226 14.92 10.77 14.14
C LEU A 226 15.39 11.04 15.58
N LYS A 227 15.93 12.24 15.84
CA LYS A 227 16.36 12.64 17.19
C LYS A 227 15.19 12.72 18.16
N THR A 228 14.04 13.22 17.73
CA THR A 228 12.84 13.27 18.59
C THR A 228 12.34 11.87 18.95
N GLU A 229 12.31 10.95 17.98
CA GLU A 229 11.92 9.56 18.22
C GLU A 229 12.89 8.84 19.16
N PHE A 230 14.20 9.03 18.95
CA PHE A 230 15.23 8.49 19.83
C PHE A 230 15.04 8.99 21.27
N CYS A 231 14.91 10.31 21.46
CA CYS A 231 14.65 10.91 22.77
C CYS A 231 13.40 10.31 23.45
N ALA A 232 12.33 10.11 22.69
CA ALA A 232 11.09 9.52 23.21
C ALA A 232 11.28 8.06 23.64
N LYS A 233 11.87 7.21 22.79
CA LYS A 233 12.17 5.80 23.08
C LYS A 233 13.07 5.68 24.32
N ARG A 234 14.15 6.45 24.34
CA ARG A 234 15.09 6.51 25.47
C ARG A 234 14.41 6.91 26.78
N ASN A 235 13.65 8.01 26.77
CA ASN A 235 12.97 8.50 27.98
C ASN A 235 11.94 7.49 28.50
N ASN A 236 11.26 6.76 27.61
CA ASN A 236 10.35 5.68 28.01
C ASN A 236 11.08 4.52 28.71
N LEU A 237 12.25 4.11 28.21
CA LEU A 237 13.06 3.06 28.84
C LEU A 237 13.56 3.50 30.23
N ILE A 238 14.05 4.74 30.35
CA ILE A 238 14.46 5.29 31.65
C ILE A 238 13.27 5.31 32.61
N ARG A 239 12.08 5.73 32.15
CA ARG A 239 10.87 5.71 32.98
C ARG A 239 10.52 4.29 33.45
N GLN A 240 10.63 3.29 32.59
CA GLN A 240 10.41 1.89 32.94
C GLN A 240 11.43 1.39 33.98
N ALA A 241 12.71 1.75 33.80
CA ALA A 241 13.77 1.40 34.75
C ALA A 241 13.53 2.05 36.12
N VAL A 242 13.18 3.34 36.17
CA VAL A 242 12.84 4.05 37.40
C VAL A 242 11.58 3.47 38.06
N HIS A 243 10.59 3.02 37.29
CA HIS A 243 9.42 2.34 37.85
C HIS A 243 9.78 0.98 38.45
N ALA A 244 10.72 0.25 37.85
CA ALA A 244 11.18 -1.04 38.36
C ALA A 244 12.07 -0.91 39.61
N ASP A 245 12.94 0.11 39.65
CA ASP A 245 13.78 0.45 40.80
C ASP A 245 13.75 1.97 41.06
N PRO A 246 12.83 2.45 41.91
CA PRO A 246 12.76 3.87 42.28
C PRO A 246 14.03 4.39 42.96
N GLY A 247 14.84 3.52 43.56
CA GLY A 247 16.11 3.88 44.21
C GLY A 247 17.17 4.35 43.22
N LEU A 248 16.99 4.12 41.92
CA LEU A 248 17.83 4.69 40.86
C LEU A 248 17.84 6.22 40.90
N VAL A 249 16.69 6.84 41.17
CA VAL A 249 16.58 8.31 41.18
C VAL A 249 17.34 8.91 42.35
N GLU A 250 17.33 8.26 43.51
CA GLU A 250 18.10 8.71 44.67
C GLU A 250 19.61 8.59 44.41
N ARG A 251 20.06 7.44 43.87
CA ARG A 251 21.47 7.24 43.50
C ARG A 251 21.95 8.22 42.43
N ALA A 252 21.11 8.53 41.46
CA ALA A 252 21.42 9.53 40.44
C ALA A 252 21.44 10.96 41.04
N ALA A 253 20.53 11.27 41.96
CA ALA A 253 20.50 12.56 42.63
C ALA A 253 21.77 12.86 43.43
N GLU A 254 22.41 11.84 44.03
CA GLU A 254 23.70 11.97 44.72
C GLU A 254 24.85 12.42 43.79
N ARG A 255 24.74 12.16 42.48
CA ARG A 255 25.75 12.51 41.48
C ARG A 255 25.53 13.87 40.83
N LEU A 256 24.43 14.55 41.16
CA LEU A 256 24.12 15.88 40.62
C LEU A 256 25.24 16.87 40.93
N GLN A 257 25.72 17.56 39.89
CA GLN A 257 26.74 18.60 40.02
C GLN A 257 26.13 20.01 40.09
N SER A 258 24.96 20.21 39.51
CA SER A 258 24.28 21.50 39.47
C SER A 258 23.82 21.96 40.85
N TYR A 259 24.30 23.12 41.29
CA TYR A 259 23.90 23.71 42.57
C TYR A 259 22.41 24.06 42.60
N ILE A 260 21.90 24.63 41.50
CA ILE A 260 20.49 25.05 41.37
C ILE A 260 19.54 23.85 41.48
N VAL A 261 19.89 22.74 40.82
CA VAL A 261 19.07 21.52 40.87
C VAL A 261 19.15 20.84 42.23
N ARG A 262 20.34 20.80 42.84
CA ARG A 262 20.51 20.28 44.22
C ARG A 262 19.67 21.06 45.23
N GLN A 263 19.63 22.38 45.15
CA GLN A 263 18.82 23.21 46.06
C GLN A 263 17.33 22.85 46.00
N LYS A 264 16.80 22.53 44.81
CA LYS A 264 15.39 22.09 44.65
C LYS A 264 15.10 20.73 45.27
N LEU A 265 16.11 19.91 45.52
CA LEU A 265 15.97 18.63 46.20
C LEU A 265 16.01 18.77 47.72
N VAL A 266 16.68 19.79 48.27
CA VAL A 266 16.83 20.00 49.72
C VAL A 266 15.48 20.19 50.43
N GLU A 267 14.50 20.77 49.74
CA GLU A 267 13.15 20.99 50.28
C GLU A 267 12.30 19.71 50.36
N HIS A 268 12.81 18.58 49.87
CA HIS A 268 12.09 17.33 49.76
C HIS A 268 12.90 16.15 50.34
N PRO A 269 12.29 15.26 51.14
CA PRO A 269 13.01 14.15 51.76
C PRO A 269 13.46 13.05 50.79
N TYR A 270 12.84 13.00 49.59
CA TYR A 270 13.15 12.01 48.55
C TYR A 270 13.21 12.70 47.19
N ALA A 271 14.27 12.44 46.42
CA ALA A 271 14.45 13.02 45.10
C ALA A 271 13.38 12.57 44.09
N ILE A 272 12.83 11.35 44.25
CA ILE A 272 11.76 10.82 43.39
C ILE A 272 10.52 11.73 43.33
N VAL A 273 10.21 12.43 44.43
CA VAL A 273 9.05 13.34 44.52
C VAL A 273 9.23 14.55 43.61
N VAL A 274 10.45 15.06 43.51
CA VAL A 274 10.78 16.21 42.64
C VAL A 274 10.93 15.74 41.20
N TYR A 275 11.53 14.57 41.00
CA TYR A 275 11.67 13.94 39.69
C TYR A 275 10.33 13.72 38.99
N GLN A 276 9.29 13.31 39.73
CA GLN A 276 7.94 13.13 39.19
C GLN A 276 7.25 14.43 38.78
N LYS A 277 7.65 15.58 39.34
CA LYS A 277 7.12 16.90 38.96
C LYS A 277 7.65 17.39 37.61
N GLY A 278 8.68 16.75 37.04
CA GLY A 278 9.21 17.11 35.73
C GLY A 278 10.20 18.28 35.75
N GLY A 279 10.54 18.77 34.55
CA GLY A 279 11.38 19.95 34.35
C GLY A 279 12.87 19.67 34.47
N MET A 280 13.63 20.68 34.92
CA MET A 280 15.11 20.67 34.93
C MET A 280 15.70 19.54 35.78
N VAL A 281 15.06 19.22 36.92
CA VAL A 281 15.53 18.16 37.83
C VAL A 281 15.45 16.79 37.15
N THR A 282 14.32 16.51 36.50
CA THR A 282 14.11 15.28 35.73
C THR A 282 15.09 15.16 34.57
N ALA A 283 15.38 16.27 33.87
CA ALA A 283 16.32 16.28 32.76
C ALA A 283 17.75 15.94 33.22
N GLU A 284 18.24 16.55 34.28
CA GLU A 284 19.59 16.26 34.81
C GLU A 284 19.69 14.85 35.41
N ILE A 285 18.66 14.41 36.16
CA ILE A 285 18.64 13.04 36.70
C ILE A 285 18.60 12.02 35.56
N ASN A 286 17.79 12.25 34.51
CA ASN A 286 17.76 11.35 33.34
C ASN A 286 19.12 11.28 32.64
N ALA A 287 19.85 12.40 32.53
CA ALA A 287 21.19 12.41 31.94
C ALA A 287 22.19 11.56 32.75
N ILE A 288 22.10 11.60 34.09
CA ILE A 288 22.93 10.76 34.97
C ILE A 288 22.52 9.29 34.87
N LEU A 289 21.21 9.01 34.87
CA LEU A 289 20.68 7.66 34.71
C LEU A 289 21.15 7.04 33.39
N GLU A 290 21.06 7.79 32.30
CA GLU A 290 21.57 7.41 30.98
C GLU A 290 23.08 7.11 31.03
N ALA A 291 23.86 8.02 31.61
CA ALA A 291 25.32 7.93 31.61
C ALA A 291 25.88 6.84 32.52
N GLU A 292 25.23 6.50 33.64
CA GLU A 292 25.84 5.64 34.67
C GLU A 292 25.03 4.38 35.00
N PHE A 293 23.70 4.40 34.85
CA PHE A 293 22.83 3.36 35.42
C PHE A 293 22.01 2.58 34.38
N CYS A 294 21.75 3.18 33.21
CA CYS A 294 20.88 2.63 32.17
C CYS A 294 21.62 2.30 30.87
N GLN A 295 22.95 2.33 30.85
CA GLN A 295 23.77 2.07 29.65
C GLN A 295 23.38 0.75 28.96
N GLY A 296 23.22 -0.34 29.73
CA GLY A 296 22.91 -1.65 29.17
C GLY A 296 21.54 -1.74 28.47
N ILE A 297 20.52 -1.08 29.03
CA ILE A 297 19.17 -1.08 28.44
C ILE A 297 19.06 -0.10 27.27
N LEU A 298 19.89 0.95 27.26
CA LEU A 298 19.88 1.97 26.21
C LEU A 298 20.79 1.63 25.03
N ALA A 299 21.83 0.82 25.24
CA ALA A 299 22.79 0.41 24.21
C ALA A 299 22.15 -0.01 22.86
N PRO A 300 21.13 -0.90 22.81
CA PRO A 300 20.52 -1.28 21.52
C PRO A 300 19.77 -0.12 20.85
N VAL A 301 19.18 0.79 21.62
CA VAL A 301 18.46 1.96 21.08
C VAL A 301 19.43 3.02 20.56
N VAL A 302 20.55 3.20 21.25
CA VAL A 302 21.63 4.10 20.80
C VAL A 302 22.28 3.58 19.52
N ALA A 303 22.58 2.28 19.46
CA ALA A 303 23.13 1.66 18.26
C ALA A 303 22.19 1.85 17.04
N ALA A 304 20.89 1.53 17.20
CA ALA A 304 19.92 1.73 16.14
C ALA A 304 19.81 3.20 15.68
N TYR A 305 19.90 4.15 16.61
CA TYR A 305 19.88 5.57 16.27
C TYR A 305 21.11 6.01 15.46
N GLU A 306 22.31 5.58 15.85
CA GLU A 306 23.51 5.91 15.09
C GLU A 306 23.49 5.25 13.70
N ASP A 307 23.05 3.98 13.59
CA ASP A 307 22.88 3.30 12.30
C ASP A 307 21.90 4.06 11.37
N ASP A 308 20.73 4.45 11.90
CA ASP A 308 19.72 5.18 11.10
C ASP A 308 20.19 6.61 10.76
N LYS A 309 20.94 7.25 11.65
CA LYS A 309 21.54 8.57 11.40
C LYS A 309 22.62 8.48 10.32
N GLU A 310 23.48 7.47 10.35
CA GLU A 310 24.47 7.21 9.30
C GLU A 310 23.78 6.99 7.96
N ARG A 311 22.72 6.18 7.90
CA ARG A 311 21.93 6.00 6.66
C ARG A 311 21.38 7.30 6.10
N ILE A 312 20.84 8.20 6.94
CA ILE A 312 20.32 9.50 6.49
C ILE A 312 21.44 10.40 5.95
N LEU A 313 22.64 10.33 6.55
CA LEU A 313 23.81 11.07 6.08
C LEU A 313 24.38 10.49 4.78
N GLU A 314 24.35 9.17 4.62
CA GLU A 314 24.83 8.45 3.43
C GLU A 314 23.88 8.54 2.23
N GLN A 315 22.57 8.65 2.44
CA GLN A 315 21.56 8.93 1.39
C GLN A 315 21.74 10.29 0.69
N GLY A 316 22.85 10.99 0.95
CA GLY A 316 23.17 12.29 0.43
C GLY A 316 24.44 12.39 -0.39
N VAL A 317 25.09 11.27 -0.72
CA VAL A 317 26.29 11.18 -1.56
C VAL A 317 25.98 10.43 -2.84
#